data_AF-A0A974SA01-F1
#
_entry.id   AF-A0A974SA01-F1
#
_cell.length_a   1.000
_cell.length_b   1.000
_cell.length_c   1.000
_cell.angle_alpha   90.00
_cell.angle_beta   90.00
_cell.angle_gamma   90.00
#
_symmetry.space_group_name_H-M   'P 1'
#
loop_
_entity.id
_entity.type
_entity.pdbx_description
1 polymer ?
#
loop_
_entity_poly.entity_id
_entity_poly.type
_entity_poly.pdbx_seq_one_letter_code
_entity_poly.pdbx_strand_id
1 'polypeptide(L)' 'MTSLVGNLGLTIVPVSEAAASRVALAYNQWGKGVHPAGLNFGDCFAYAVAKEHDCPLLFVGEDFSKTDLQAARR' A
#
# COMPACT_ATOMS: atom_id res chain seq x y z
N MET A 1 -10.36 -13.78 -13.14
CA MET A 1 -10.02 -12.88 -12.00
C MET A 1 -10.37 -13.51 -10.66
N THR A 2 -11.60 -13.98 -10.45
CA THR A 2 -11.97 -14.69 -9.22
C THR A 2 -11.10 -15.93 -8.95
N SER A 3 -10.77 -16.69 -9.99
CA SER A 3 -9.87 -17.87 -9.91
C SER A 3 -8.43 -17.51 -9.54
N LEU A 4 -7.92 -16.34 -9.94
CA LEU A 4 -6.57 -15.89 -9.59
C LEU A 4 -6.49 -15.57 -8.09
N VAL A 5 -7.46 -14.79 -7.60
CA VAL A 5 -7.53 -14.39 -6.18
C VAL A 5 -7.71 -15.62 -5.27
N GLY A 6 -8.53 -16.59 -5.67
CA GLY A 6 -8.78 -17.80 -4.88
C GLY A 6 -7.60 -18.78 -4.81
N ASN A 7 -6.72 -18.81 -5.81
CA ASN A 7 -5.67 -19.84 -5.92
C ASN A 7 -4.31 -19.43 -5.34
N LEU A 8 -4.13 -18.16 -4.97
CA LEU A 8 -2.85 -17.61 -4.53
C LEU A 8 -2.65 -17.62 -3.00
N GLY A 9 -3.61 -18.16 -2.23
CA GLY A 9 -3.53 -18.19 -0.77
C GLY A 9 -3.49 -16.78 -0.14
N LEU A 10 -4.14 -15.80 -0.79
CA LEU A 10 -4.14 -14.41 -0.34
C LEU A 10 -5.00 -14.23 0.91
N THR A 11 -4.52 -13.42 1.85
CA THR A 11 -5.33 -12.91 2.95
C THR A 11 -5.93 -11.57 2.55
N ILE A 12 -7.25 -11.46 2.53
CA ILE A 12 -7.96 -10.20 2.26
C ILE A 12 -8.03 -9.39 3.54
N VAL A 13 -7.47 -8.18 3.53
CA VAL A 13 -7.53 -7.24 4.66
C VAL A 13 -8.69 -6.27 4.45
N PRO A 14 -9.71 -6.24 5.32
CA PRO A 14 -10.82 -5.30 5.22
C PRO A 14 -10.38 -3.89 5.64
N VAL A 15 -10.98 -2.87 5.01
CA VAL A 15 -10.77 -1.48 5.42
C VAL A 15 -11.68 -1.16 6.61
N SER A 16 -11.12 -1.23 7.82
CA SER A 16 -11.76 -0.75 9.04
C SER A 16 -11.65 0.78 9.16
N GLU A 17 -12.34 1.38 10.13
CA GLU A 17 -12.20 2.81 10.44
C GLU A 17 -10.76 3.19 10.84
N ALA A 18 -10.09 2.32 11.60
CA ALA A 18 -8.69 2.50 11.95
C ALA A 18 -7.78 2.42 10.71
N ALA A 19 -8.06 1.50 9.78
CA ALA A 19 -7.35 1.41 8.51
C ALA A 19 -7.59 2.67 7.65
N ALA A 20 -8.82 3.16 7.58
CA ALA A 20 -9.14 4.40 6.85
C ALA A 20 -8.37 5.61 7.39
N SER A 21 -8.22 5.69 8.72
CA SER A 21 -7.39 6.71 9.36
C SER A 21 -5.91 6.60 8.97
N ARG A 22 -5.35 5.38 8.94
CA ARG A 22 -3.97 5.15 8.47
C ARG A 22 -3.78 5.52 7.00
N VAL A 23 -4.76 5.23 6.15
CA VAL A 23 -4.73 5.60 4.73
C VAL A 23 -4.71 7.12 4.55
N ALA A 24 -5.53 7.85 5.32
CA ALA A 24 -5.51 9.32 5.29
C ALA A 24 -4.16 9.88 5.75
N LEU A 25 -3.55 9.31 6.80
CA LEU A 25 -2.21 9.69 7.25
C LEU A 25 -1.14 9.39 6.19
N ALA A 26 -1.23 8.24 5.50
CA ALA A 26 -0.33 7.89 4.42
C ALA A 26 -0.41 8.89 3.25
N TYR A 27 -1.62 9.34 2.87
CA TYR A 27 -1.78 10.36 1.84
C TYR A 27 -1.19 11.71 2.26
N ASN A 28 -1.40 12.11 3.52
CA ASN A 28 -0.79 13.32 4.07
C ASN A 28 0.74 13.26 4.13
N GLN A 29 1.33 12.06 4.17
CA GLN A 29 2.78 11.88 4.23
C GLN A 29 3.41 11.73 2.83
N TRP A 30 2.78 10.96 1.94
CA TRP A 30 3.39 10.50 0.68
C TRP A 30 2.60 10.89 -0.57
N GLY A 31 1.44 11.54 -0.40
CA GLY A 31 0.46 11.73 -1.46
C GLY A 31 0.92 12.64 -2.60
N LYS A 32 0.25 12.51 -3.74
CA LYS A 32 0.45 13.35 -4.92
C LYS A 32 0.23 14.83 -4.60
N GLY A 33 1.23 15.65 -4.91
CA GLY A 33 1.24 17.08 -4.59
C GLY A 33 1.71 17.41 -3.17
N VAL A 34 1.95 16.38 -2.33
CA VAL A 34 2.43 16.54 -0.95
C VAL A 34 3.89 16.09 -0.82
N HIS A 35 4.25 14.95 -1.42
CA HIS A 35 5.60 14.39 -1.35
C HIS A 35 6.10 13.94 -2.73
N PRO A 36 7.43 13.92 -2.98
CA PRO A 36 8.01 13.37 -4.22
C PRO A 36 7.69 11.90 -4.56
N ALA A 37 7.20 11.12 -3.59
CA ALA A 37 6.70 9.76 -3.80
C ALA A 37 5.39 9.78 -4.59
N GLY A 38 4.54 10.78 -4.34
CA GLY A 38 3.40 11.10 -5.18
C GLY A 38 2.30 10.05 -5.20
N LEU A 39 2.13 9.28 -4.11
CA LEU A 39 1.14 8.22 -4.01
C LEU A 39 -0.27 8.73 -4.33
N ASN A 40 -1.03 7.96 -5.11
CA ASN A 40 -2.46 8.21 -5.28
C ASN A 40 -3.26 7.64 -4.08
N PHE A 41 -4.56 7.92 -4.01
CA PHE A 41 -5.39 7.46 -2.90
C PHE A 41 -5.47 5.92 -2.81
N GLY A 42 -5.50 5.23 -3.95
CA GLY A 42 -5.45 3.76 -4.02
C GLY A 42 -4.15 3.17 -3.49
N ASP A 43 -3.01 3.79 -3.83
CA ASP A 43 -1.69 3.35 -3.37
C ASP A 43 -1.56 3.46 -1.84
N CYS A 44 -2.26 4.42 -1.23
CA CYS A 44 -2.24 4.61 0.21
C CYS A 44 -2.86 3.43 0.97
N PHE A 45 -3.78 2.67 0.36
CA PHE A 45 -4.27 1.41 0.94
C PHE A 45 -3.17 0.35 0.97
N ALA A 46 -2.47 0.16 -0.14
CA ALA A 46 -1.35 -0.78 -0.22
C ALA A 46 -0.23 -0.40 0.76
N TYR A 47 0.11 0.89 0.83
CA TYR A 47 1.08 1.41 1.79
C TYR A 47 0.65 1.15 3.24
N ALA A 48 -0.59 1.50 3.60
CA ALA A 48 -1.07 1.39 4.98
C ALA A 48 -1.09 -0.07 5.46
N VAL A 49 -1.52 -1.00 4.61
CA VAL A 49 -1.52 -2.43 4.92
C VAL A 49 -0.09 -2.95 5.07
N ALA A 50 0.81 -2.63 4.13
CA ALA A 50 2.21 -3.05 4.21
C ALA A 50 2.90 -2.51 5.48
N LYS A 51 2.64 -1.25 5.82
CA LYS A 51 3.19 -0.60 7.02
C LYS A 51 2.65 -1.21 8.31
N GLU A 52 1.35 -1.50 8.37
CA GLU A 52 0.70 -2.11 9.54
C GLU A 52 1.22 -3.52 9.82
N HIS A 53 1.48 -4.29 8.76
CA HIS A 53 1.99 -5.66 8.87
C HIS A 53 3.52 -5.76 8.88
N ASP A 54 4.22 -4.62 8.84
CA ASP A 54 5.69 -4.53 8.74
C ASP A 54 6.26 -5.46 7.65
N CYS A 55 5.61 -5.48 6.48
CA CYS A 55 5.96 -6.40 5.40
C CYS A 55 6.42 -5.67 4.13
N PRO A 56 7.29 -6.28 3.31
CA PRO A 56 7.68 -5.70 2.03
C PRO A 56 6.49 -5.64 1.06
N LEU A 57 6.38 -4.55 0.32
CA LEU A 57 5.32 -4.36 -0.67
C LEU A 57 5.75 -4.84 -2.05
N LEU A 58 4.96 -5.72 -2.67
CA LEU A 58 5.13 -6.12 -4.07
C LEU A 58 4.37 -5.13 -4.97
N PHE A 59 5.09 -4.44 -5.84
CA PHE A 59 4.53 -3.50 -6.81
C PHE A 59 5.30 -3.55 -8.12
N VAL A 60 4.74 -2.94 -9.17
CA VAL A 60 5.40 -2.76 -10.46
C VAL A 60 5.61 -1.27 -10.69
N GLY A 61 6.75 -0.89 -11.26
CA GLY A 61 7.13 0.52 -11.44
C GLY A 61 7.88 1.06 -10.22
N GLU A 62 7.81 2.38 -10.02
CA GLU A 62 8.64 3.10 -9.04
C GLU A 62 7.80 3.88 -8.00
N ASP A 63 6.48 3.68 -7.97
CA ASP A 63 5.54 4.52 -7.21
C ASP A 63 5.85 4.54 -5.70
N PHE A 64 6.34 3.41 -5.16
CA PHE A 64 6.71 3.31 -3.74
C PHE A 64 8.21 3.49 -3.47
N SER A 65 9.04 3.69 -4.51
CA SER A 65 10.52 3.77 -4.40
C SER A 65 11.04 4.89 -3.51
N LYS A 66 10.23 5.93 -3.30
CA LYS A 66 10.55 7.11 -2.46
C LYS A 66 9.76 7.14 -1.15
N THR A 67 9.15 6.02 -0.78
CA THR A 67 8.54 5.84 0.54
C THR A 67 9.54 5.20 1.50
N ASP A 68 9.14 4.98 2.74
CA ASP A 68 9.92 4.27 3.75
C ASP A 68 9.65 2.74 3.77
N LEU A 69 8.85 2.23 2.82
CA LEU A 69 8.58 0.80 2.71
C LEU A 69 9.71 0.05 2.01
N GLN A 70 9.92 -1.19 2.43
CA GLN A 70 10.79 -2.12 1.71
C GLN A 70 10.06 -2.69 0.49
N ALA A 71 10.72 -2.69 -0.67
CA ALA A 71 10.21 -3.38 -1.85
C ALA A 71 10.36 -4.90 -1.70
N ALA A 72 9.30 -5.65 -1.96
CA ALA A 72 9.38 -7.09 -2.11
C ALA A 72 10.17 -7.40 -3.39
N ARG A 73 11.33 -8.03 -3.25
CA ARG A 73 12.12 -8.48 -4.40
C ARG A 73 11.61 -9.85 -4.86
N ARG A 74 11.69 -10.08 -6.17
CA ARG A 74 11.55 -11.41 -6.76
C ARG A 74 12.78 -12.27 -6.47
#